data_AF-A0A7H9AQA8-F1
#
_entry.id   AF-A0A7H9AQA8-F1
#
_cell.length_a   1.000
_cell.length_b   1.000
_cell.length_c   1.000
_cell.angle_alpha   90.00
_cell.angle_beta   90.00
_cell.angle_gamma   90.00
#
_symmetry.space_group_name_H-M   'P 1'
#
loop_
_entity.id
_entity.type
_entity.pdbx_description
1 polymer ?
#
loop_
_entity_poly.entity_id
_entity_poly.type
_entity_poly.pdbx_seq_one_letter_code
_entity_poly.pdbx_strand_id
1 'polypeptide(L)'
;MELFNRKNICAKFVYFKITTVRSSNLDSTFVKNNIVLKSFGALFFVFLYVLAMLRPVLPMLEYVVNQDYIAEFLCINKEKVKLNCNGKCYLMQRLSEQKEGKKPNVPKITIEEYPIGFVNIPKVAFTLYIYTTPYLATNYKNDYDFLYSDSNFRPPNTLRKFSFKT
;
A
#
# COMPACT_ATOMS: atom_id res chain seq x y z
N MET A 1 -40.58 -22.08 -60.22
CA MET A 1 -41.14 -21.60 -58.94
C MET A 1 -39.98 -21.30 -58.01
N GLU A 2 -39.19 -20.28 -58.36
CA GLU A 2 -37.96 -19.88 -57.67
C GLU A 2 -38.12 -18.48 -57.06
N LEU A 3 -38.79 -18.35 -55.91
CA LEU A 3 -38.86 -17.07 -55.18
C LEU A 3 -39.05 -17.31 -53.67
N PHE A 4 -38.21 -18.13 -53.05
CA PHE A 4 -38.26 -18.32 -51.59
C PHE A 4 -36.88 -18.44 -50.94
N ASN A 5 -35.93 -17.54 -51.24
CA ASN A 5 -34.61 -17.61 -50.59
C ASN A 5 -33.81 -16.29 -50.46
N ARG A 6 -34.42 -15.18 -50.01
CA ARG A 6 -33.65 -13.98 -49.60
C ARG A 6 -34.14 -13.20 -48.37
N LYS A 7 -35.42 -13.30 -47.98
CA LYS A 7 -35.96 -12.47 -46.88
C LYS A 7 -35.58 -12.93 -45.46
N ASN A 8 -35.34 -14.23 -45.26
CA ASN A 8 -35.06 -14.78 -43.92
C ASN A 8 -33.61 -14.60 -43.46
N ILE A 9 -32.66 -14.42 -44.39
CA ILE A 9 -31.24 -14.25 -44.09
C ILE A 9 -30.95 -12.81 -43.63
N CYS A 10 -31.55 -11.81 -44.28
CA CYS A 10 -31.45 -10.41 -43.84
C CYS A 10 -32.06 -10.19 -42.45
N ALA A 11 -33.21 -10.79 -42.15
CA ALA A 11 -33.81 -10.69 -40.82
C ALA A 11 -32.89 -11.30 -39.75
N LYS A 12 -32.34 -12.50 -39.99
CA LYS A 12 -31.45 -13.17 -39.03
C LYS A 12 -30.14 -12.39 -38.79
N PHE A 13 -29.59 -11.77 -39.84
CA PHE A 13 -28.39 -10.94 -39.75
C PHE A 13 -28.65 -9.60 -39.05
N VAL A 14 -29.81 -9.00 -39.26
CA VAL A 14 -30.23 -7.77 -38.59
C VAL A 14 -30.47 -8.03 -37.10
N TYR A 15 -31.19 -9.09 -36.74
CA TYR A 15 -31.37 -9.48 -35.33
C TYR A 15 -30.05 -9.84 -34.65
N PHE A 16 -29.14 -10.56 -35.33
CA PHE A 16 -27.81 -10.90 -34.80
C PHE A 16 -26.92 -9.65 -34.62
N LYS A 17 -26.97 -8.69 -35.55
CA LYS A 17 -26.29 -7.40 -35.37
C LYS A 17 -26.91 -6.57 -34.24
N ILE A 18 -28.22 -6.55 -34.10
CA ILE A 18 -28.90 -5.80 -33.03
C ILE A 18 -28.59 -6.40 -31.66
N THR A 19 -28.59 -7.73 -31.53
CA THR A 19 -28.27 -8.41 -30.26
C THR A 19 -26.81 -8.24 -29.87
N THR A 20 -25.88 -8.33 -30.84
CA THR A 20 -24.44 -8.09 -30.59
C THR A 20 -24.14 -6.64 -30.23
N VAL A 21 -24.76 -5.67 -30.91
CA VAL A 21 -24.61 -4.23 -30.62
C VAL A 21 -25.25 -3.86 -29.27
N ARG A 22 -26.35 -4.51 -28.85
CA ARG A 22 -26.97 -4.25 -27.54
C ARG A 22 -26.16 -4.84 -26.39
N SER A 23 -25.54 -6.01 -26.56
CA SER A 23 -24.64 -6.62 -25.56
C SER A 23 -23.40 -5.76 -25.32
N SER A 24 -22.73 -5.29 -26.38
CA SER A 24 -21.51 -4.49 -26.26
C SER A 24 -21.72 -3.12 -25.57
N ASN A 25 -22.90 -2.51 -25.73
CA ASN A 25 -23.21 -1.22 -25.11
C ASN A 25 -23.62 -1.34 -23.64
N LEU A 26 -24.33 -2.40 -23.24
CA LEU A 26 -24.73 -2.66 -21.85
C LEU A 26 -23.53 -3.02 -20.97
N ASP A 27 -22.58 -3.79 -21.52
CA ASP A 27 -21.34 -4.16 -20.83
C ASP A 27 -20.44 -2.93 -20.61
N SER A 28 -20.38 -2.00 -21.57
CA SER A 28 -19.54 -0.80 -21.46
C SER A 28 -20.02 0.21 -20.40
N THR A 29 -21.33 0.33 -20.18
CA THR A 29 -21.91 1.23 -19.16
C THR A 29 -21.89 0.60 -17.78
N PHE A 30 -22.10 -0.72 -17.67
CA PHE A 30 -21.95 -1.46 -16.42
C PHE A 30 -20.49 -1.46 -15.93
N VAL A 31 -19.52 -1.67 -16.82
CA VAL A 31 -18.09 -1.60 -16.48
C VAL A 31 -17.69 -0.19 -16.06
N LYS A 32 -18.13 0.87 -16.75
CA LYS A 32 -17.86 2.27 -16.35
C LYS A 32 -18.48 2.62 -15.00
N ASN A 33 -19.73 2.23 -14.74
CA ASN A 33 -20.42 2.53 -13.47
C ASN A 33 -19.79 1.80 -12.28
N ASN A 34 -19.36 0.55 -12.45
CA ASN A 34 -18.64 -0.19 -11.41
C ASN A 34 -17.21 0.33 -11.19
N ILE A 35 -16.52 0.82 -12.23
CA ILE A 35 -15.21 1.47 -12.11
C ILE A 35 -15.31 2.79 -11.34
N VAL A 36 -16.31 3.63 -11.65
CA VAL A 36 -16.52 4.92 -10.97
C VAL A 36 -16.93 4.72 -9.52
N LEU A 37 -17.81 3.76 -9.22
CA LEU A 37 -18.20 3.41 -7.85
C LEU A 37 -17.03 2.86 -7.03
N LYS A 38 -16.18 2.01 -7.64
CA LYS A 38 -14.93 1.53 -7.02
C LYS A 38 -13.91 2.67 -6.84
N SER A 39 -13.88 3.64 -7.76
CA SER A 39 -13.00 4.81 -7.69
C SER A 39 -13.37 5.74 -6.53
N PHE A 40 -14.65 5.94 -6.25
CA PHE A 40 -15.09 6.69 -5.06
C PHE A 40 -14.66 6.01 -3.76
N GLY A 41 -14.75 4.68 -3.67
CA GLY A 41 -14.23 3.93 -2.53
C GLY A 41 -12.73 4.14 -2.34
N ALA A 42 -11.94 4.03 -3.41
CA ALA A 42 -10.49 4.27 -3.36
C ALA A 42 -10.14 5.70 -2.92
N LEU A 43 -10.83 6.72 -3.45
CA LEU A 43 -10.63 8.12 -3.06
C LEU A 43 -10.94 8.35 -1.58
N PHE A 44 -12.01 7.73 -1.08
CA PHE A 44 -12.36 7.81 0.34
C PHE A 44 -11.27 7.22 1.24
N PHE A 45 -10.74 6.03 0.91
CA PHE A 45 -9.66 5.42 1.69
C PHE A 45 -8.35 6.23 1.61
N VAL A 46 -8.04 6.82 0.46
CA VAL A 46 -6.88 7.73 0.31
C VAL A 46 -7.06 8.98 1.18
N PHE A 47 -8.26 9.58 1.18
CA PHE A 47 -8.56 10.73 2.03
C PHE A 47 -8.42 10.39 3.52
N LEU A 48 -8.97 9.25 3.97
CA LEU A 48 -8.81 8.78 5.35
C LEU A 48 -7.34 8.55 5.72
N TYR A 49 -6.54 8.02 4.79
CA TYR A 49 -5.10 7.83 5.01
C TYR A 49 -4.36 9.17 5.20
N VAL A 50 -4.66 10.17 4.36
CA VAL A 50 -4.09 11.52 4.51
C VAL A 50 -4.47 12.13 5.86
N LEU A 51 -5.74 12.01 6.27
CA LEU A 51 -6.19 12.48 7.58
C LEU A 51 -5.46 11.77 8.74
N ALA A 52 -5.20 10.47 8.62
CA ALA A 52 -4.44 9.73 9.63
C ALA A 52 -2.98 10.22 9.74
N MET A 53 -2.39 10.66 8.62
CA MET A 53 -1.03 11.19 8.55
C MET A 53 -0.89 12.66 8.98
N LEU A 54 -1.99 13.40 9.16
CA LEU A 54 -1.95 14.78 9.65
C LEU A 54 -1.55 14.88 11.13
N ARG A 55 -1.72 13.81 11.93
CA ARG A 55 -1.44 13.83 13.38
C ARG A 55 -0.06 14.41 13.77
N PRO A 56 1.07 13.99 13.16
CA PRO A 56 2.38 14.58 13.45
C PRO A 56 2.57 16.01 12.92
N VAL A 57 1.74 16.47 11.96
CA VAL A 57 1.86 17.78 11.32
C VAL A 57 1.15 18.88 12.13
N LEU A 58 0.08 18.53 12.83
CA LEU A 58 -0.70 19.48 13.65
C LEU A 58 0.13 20.36 14.61
N PRO A 59 1.03 19.83 15.46
CA PRO A 59 1.79 20.68 16.40
C PRO A 59 2.78 21.61 15.69
N MET A 60 3.26 21.23 14.50
CA MET A 60 4.11 22.11 13.68
C MET A 60 3.31 23.25 13.08
N LEU A 61 2.09 22.96 12.59
CA LEU A 61 1.22 23.98 12.02
C LEU A 61 0.80 25.02 13.07
N GLU A 62 0.42 24.59 14.27
CA GLU A 62 0.08 25.48 15.38
C GLU A 62 1.25 26.41 15.73
N TYR A 63 2.47 25.88 15.72
CA TYR A 63 3.68 26.66 16.00
C TYR A 63 3.94 27.74 14.93
N VAL A 64 3.79 27.40 13.65
CA VAL A 64 4.06 28.34 12.55
C VAL A 64 3.00 29.44 12.48
N VAL A 65 1.73 29.10 12.67
CA VAL A 65 0.63 30.08 12.59
C VAL A 65 0.67 31.08 13.77
N ASN A 66 1.01 30.61 14.96
CA ASN A 66 0.95 31.41 16.20
C ASN A 66 2.34 31.63 16.83
N GLN A 67 3.40 31.72 16.03
CA GLN A 67 4.77 31.74 16.54
C GLN A 67 5.01 32.90 17.52
N ASP A 68 4.50 34.10 17.21
CA ASP A 68 4.69 35.29 18.03
C ASP A 68 3.99 35.16 19.39
N TYR A 69 2.74 34.69 19.40
CA TYR A 69 1.99 34.40 20.62
C TYR A 69 2.69 33.34 21.48
N ILE A 70 3.22 32.28 20.86
CA ILE A 70 3.93 31.22 21.58
C ILE A 70 5.23 31.75 22.17
N ALA A 71 5.97 32.59 21.44
CA ALA A 71 7.20 33.20 21.92
C ALA A 71 6.95 34.18 23.09
N GLU A 72 5.90 35.00 23.00
CA GLU A 72 5.60 36.05 23.97
C GLU A 72 4.88 35.56 25.23
N PHE A 73 4.04 34.53 25.15
CA PHE A 73 3.24 34.07 26.30
C PHE A 73 3.65 32.69 26.80
N LEU A 74 3.87 31.71 25.91
CA LEU A 74 4.09 30.30 26.28
C LEU A 74 5.57 29.90 26.45
N CYS A 75 6.52 30.71 25.98
CA CYS A 75 7.94 30.38 26.06
C CYS A 75 8.48 30.47 27.51
N ILE A 76 9.10 29.40 27.99
CA ILE A 76 9.67 29.34 29.35
C ILE A 76 11.07 30.00 29.38
N ASN A 77 11.80 29.96 28.26
CA ASN A 77 13.18 30.44 28.17
C ASN A 77 13.31 31.91 27.71
N LYS A 78 12.31 32.76 27.96
CA LYS A 78 12.31 34.18 27.53
C LYS A 78 13.51 34.96 28.06
N GLU A 79 13.91 34.69 29.29
CA GLU A 79 15.02 35.39 29.97
C GLU A 79 16.40 35.03 29.39
N LYS A 80 16.51 33.91 28.67
CA LYS A 80 17.76 33.43 28.08
C LYS A 80 17.87 33.84 26.61
N VAL A 81 17.95 35.15 26.37
CA VAL A 81 18.04 35.75 25.02
C VAL A 81 19.18 35.16 24.19
N LYS A 82 20.29 34.76 24.82
CA LYS A 82 21.45 34.12 24.14
C LYS A 82 21.10 32.84 23.37
N LEU A 83 19.95 32.20 23.63
CA LEU A 83 19.55 30.93 23.03
C LEU A 83 18.66 31.08 21.78
N ASN A 84 18.20 32.28 21.41
CA ASN A 84 17.30 32.51 20.26
C ASN A 84 16.16 31.46 20.16
N CYS A 85 15.49 31.21 21.29
CA CYS A 85 14.54 30.11 21.43
C CYS A 85 13.26 30.32 20.61
N ASN A 86 12.67 31.52 20.61
CA ASN A 86 11.47 31.88 19.83
C ASN A 86 10.32 30.85 19.97
N GLY A 87 10.04 30.41 21.19
CA GLY A 87 8.96 29.44 21.45
C GLY A 87 9.27 27.97 21.12
N LYS A 88 10.46 27.62 20.63
CA LYS A 88 10.85 26.23 20.29
C LYS A 88 10.78 25.27 21.48
N CYS A 89 10.93 25.75 22.70
CA CYS A 89 10.79 24.93 23.91
C CYS A 89 9.36 24.37 24.07
N TYR A 90 8.34 25.15 23.74
CA TYR A 90 6.93 24.72 23.80
C TYR A 90 6.66 23.64 22.75
N LEU A 91 7.16 23.83 21.52
CA LEU A 91 7.05 22.82 20.45
C LEU A 91 7.70 21.50 20.87
N MET A 92 8.90 21.55 21.47
CA MET A 92 9.59 20.35 21.94
C MET A 92 8.77 19.59 23.00
N GLN A 93 8.18 20.32 23.94
CA GLN A 93 7.32 19.74 24.97
C GLN A 93 6.07 19.05 24.38
N ARG A 94 5.39 19.69 23.43
CA ARG A 94 4.26 19.09 22.72
C ARG A 94 4.64 17.82 21.96
N LEU A 95 5.82 17.80 21.34
CA LEU A 95 6.33 16.62 20.65
C LEU A 95 6.71 15.49 21.60
N SER A 96 7.23 15.78 22.80
CA SER A 96 7.49 14.75 23.81
C SER A 96 6.20 14.16 24.38
N GLU A 97 5.20 14.99 24.67
CA GLU A 97 3.88 14.53 25.16
C GLU A 97 3.21 13.57 24.17
N GLN A 98 3.25 13.89 22.85
CA GLN A 98 2.73 13.00 21.80
C GLN A 98 3.48 11.66 21.70
N LYS A 99 4.79 11.65 22.01
CA LYS A 99 5.60 10.42 22.04
C LYS A 99 5.31 9.58 23.27
N GLU A 100 5.08 10.22 24.43
CA GLU A 100 4.80 9.51 25.68
C GLU A 100 3.39 8.93 25.74
N GLY A 101 2.38 9.60 25.18
CA GLY A 101 1.03 9.06 25.03
C GLY A 101 0.93 7.88 24.05
N LYS A 102 1.97 7.64 23.26
CA LYS A 102 2.14 6.49 22.36
C LYS A 102 3.29 5.60 22.84
N LYS A 103 3.20 5.07 24.05
CA LYS A 103 3.98 3.90 24.47
C LYS A 103 3.19 2.60 24.24
N PRO A 104 2.93 2.11 23.01
CA PRO A 104 2.99 0.67 22.79
C PRO A 104 4.45 0.23 22.91
N ASN A 105 4.68 -1.05 23.20
CA ASN A 105 5.97 -1.74 23.25
C ASN A 105 6.65 -1.75 21.86
N VAL A 106 6.91 -0.59 21.26
CA VAL A 106 7.59 -0.47 19.97
C VAL A 106 9.05 -0.13 20.29
N PRO A 107 10.00 -1.03 19.97
CA PRO A 107 11.41 -0.75 20.20
C PRO A 107 11.80 0.53 19.45
N LYS A 108 12.41 1.48 20.17
CA LYS A 108 13.06 2.63 19.53
C LYS A 108 14.17 2.07 18.64
N ILE A 109 14.06 2.29 17.33
CA ILE A 109 15.12 1.93 16.39
C ILE A 109 16.20 3.01 16.52
N THR A 110 17.23 2.72 17.30
CA THR A 110 18.42 3.57 17.43
C THR A 110 19.33 3.28 16.24
N ILE A 111 19.47 4.25 15.34
CA ILE A 111 20.22 4.10 14.08
C ILE A 111 21.72 3.85 14.35
N GLU A 112 22.19 4.25 15.53
CA GLU A 112 23.55 4.06 16.03
C GLU A 112 23.91 2.57 16.28
N GLU A 113 22.91 1.71 16.47
CA GLU A 113 23.09 0.29 16.78
C GLU A 113 22.86 -0.61 15.56
N TYR A 114 22.56 -0.02 14.39
CA TYR A 114 22.33 -0.78 13.17
C TYR A 114 23.66 -1.09 12.48
N PRO A 115 24.08 -2.37 12.39
CA PRO A 115 25.29 -2.71 11.68
C PRO A 115 25.09 -2.41 10.20
N ILE A 116 25.84 -1.43 9.68
CA ILE A 116 25.93 -1.17 8.24
C ILE A 116 26.76 -2.31 7.64
N GLY A 117 26.11 -3.46 7.40
CA GLY A 117 26.72 -4.58 6.70
C GLY A 117 26.86 -4.25 5.22
N PHE A 118 28.00 -4.59 4.62
CA PHE A 118 28.16 -4.56 3.18
C PHE A 118 27.27 -5.64 2.55
N VAL A 119 26.14 -5.24 1.99
CA VAL A 119 25.24 -6.14 1.25
C VAL A 119 25.68 -6.14 -0.21
N ASN A 120 26.15 -7.29 -0.69
CA ASN A 120 26.33 -7.52 -2.13
C ASN A 120 24.95 -7.73 -2.74
N ILE A 121 24.41 -6.70 -3.38
CA ILE A 121 23.13 -6.77 -4.09
C ILE A 121 23.38 -7.49 -5.42
N PRO A 122 22.85 -8.71 -5.64
CA PRO A 122 22.97 -9.35 -6.94
C PRO A 122 22.24 -8.50 -7.98
N LYS A 123 22.91 -8.19 -9.09
CA LYS A 123 22.30 -7.48 -10.22
C LYS A 123 21.26 -8.40 -10.85
N VAL A 124 19.99 -8.18 -10.51
CA VAL A 124 18.86 -8.86 -11.16
C VAL A 124 18.60 -8.14 -12.48
N ALA A 125 18.88 -8.81 -13.60
CA ALA A 125 18.47 -8.34 -14.91
C ALA A 125 17.00 -8.72 -15.13
N PHE A 126 16.12 -7.73 -15.21
CA PHE A 126 14.69 -7.96 -15.48
C PHE A 126 14.47 -7.90 -16.98
N THR A 127 14.36 -9.07 -17.62
CA THR A 127 13.92 -9.16 -19.01
C THR A 127 12.40 -9.12 -19.05
N LEU A 128 11.84 -8.02 -19.56
CA LEU A 128 10.41 -7.90 -19.83
C LEU A 128 10.03 -8.82 -20.99
N TYR A 129 9.41 -9.95 -20.67
CA TYR A 129 8.73 -10.78 -21.65
C TYR A 129 7.25 -10.38 -21.69
N ILE A 130 6.85 -9.76 -22.80
CA ILE A 130 5.45 -9.45 -23.08
C ILE A 130 4.83 -10.71 -23.69
N TYR A 131 4.15 -11.50 -22.86
CA TYR A 131 3.33 -12.61 -23.35
C TYR A 131 1.90 -12.09 -23.53
N THR A 132 1.45 -12.01 -24.78
CA THR A 132 0.03 -11.87 -25.10
C THR A 132 -0.59 -13.26 -24.96
N THR A 133 -1.21 -13.56 -23.82
CA THR A 133 -1.99 -14.81 -23.70
C THR A 133 -3.34 -14.59 -24.38
N PRO A 134 -3.73 -15.42 -25.37
CA PRO A 134 -5.16 -15.55 -25.66
C PRO A 134 -5.82 -16.10 -24.40
N TYR A 135 -6.94 -15.52 -24.00
CA TYR A 135 -7.79 -16.03 -22.93
C TYR A 135 -8.20 -17.47 -23.28
N LEU A 136 -7.44 -18.44 -22.75
CA LEU A 136 -7.81 -19.83 -22.71
C LEU A 136 -8.45 -20.05 -21.35
N ALA A 137 -9.74 -20.38 -21.36
CA ALA A 137 -10.41 -20.92 -20.19
C ALA A 137 -9.64 -22.16 -19.73
N THR A 138 -8.81 -22.01 -18.70
CA THR A 138 -8.08 -23.12 -18.13
C THR A 138 -9.07 -23.95 -17.34
N ASN A 139 -9.39 -25.14 -17.85
CA ASN A 139 -9.92 -26.18 -16.98
C ASN A 139 -8.79 -26.55 -16.02
N TYR A 140 -8.93 -26.16 -14.76
CA TYR A 140 -7.98 -26.52 -13.71
C TYR A 140 -7.93 -28.04 -13.60
N LYS A 141 -6.80 -28.62 -14.01
CA LYS A 141 -6.45 -30.01 -13.70
C LYS A 141 -5.49 -29.97 -12.52
N ASN A 142 -5.95 -30.51 -11.39
CA ASN A 142 -5.10 -30.62 -10.22
C ASN A 142 -4.24 -31.87 -10.34
N ASP A 143 -3.03 -31.72 -10.87
CA ASP A 143 -2.03 -32.80 -10.94
C ASP A 143 -1.22 -32.90 -9.64
N TYR A 144 -1.83 -32.56 -8.51
CA TYR A 144 -1.20 -32.69 -7.19
C TYR A 144 -1.08 -34.16 -6.82
N ASP A 145 0.13 -34.68 -6.90
CA ASP A 145 0.52 -35.90 -6.21
C ASP A 145 1.16 -35.54 -4.87
N PHE A 146 0.54 -36.01 -3.79
CA PHE A 146 1.06 -35.85 -2.45
C PHE A 146 2.33 -36.70 -2.28
N LEU A 147 3.49 -36.06 -2.31
CA LEU A 147 4.75 -36.71 -1.92
C LEU A 147 4.81 -36.77 -0.40
N TYR A 148 4.39 -37.91 0.17
CA TYR A 148 4.61 -38.20 1.59
C TYR A 148 6.12 -38.30 1.84
N SER A 149 6.66 -37.31 2.55
CA SER A 149 8.01 -37.38 3.10
C SER A 149 7.93 -37.62 4.60
N ASP A 150 8.42 -38.78 5.04
CA ASP A 150 8.50 -39.15 6.46
C ASP A 150 9.63 -38.39 7.19
N SER A 151 10.43 -37.60 6.47
CA SER A 151 11.44 -36.75 7.09
C SER A 151 10.75 -35.54 7.71
N ASN A 152 10.37 -35.67 8.98
CA ASN A 152 10.05 -34.52 9.82
C ASN A 152 11.23 -33.54 9.72
N PHE A 153 11.05 -32.43 9.01
CA PHE A 153 12.03 -31.35 8.94
C PHE A 153 12.11 -30.70 10.32
N ARG A 154 12.86 -31.34 11.22
CA ARG A 154 13.21 -30.79 12.51
C ARG A 154 14.52 -30.05 12.30
N PRO A 155 14.62 -28.75 12.64
CA PRO A 155 15.91 -28.11 12.74
C PRO A 155 16.80 -28.95 13.69
N PRO A 156 18.10 -29.09 13.41
CA PRO A 156 18.99 -29.90 14.24
C PRO A 156 18.96 -29.39 15.69
N ASN A 157 18.50 -30.22 16.62
CA ASN A 157 18.45 -29.92 18.06
C ASN A 157 19.81 -30.13 18.74
N THR A 158 20.90 -29.72 18.11
CA THR A 158 22.21 -29.72 18.75
C THR A 158 22.49 -28.35 19.36
N LEU A 159 22.07 -28.18 20.62
CA LEU A 159 22.82 -27.36 21.57
C LEU A 159 24.19 -28.01 21.81
N ARG A 160 25.07 -27.99 20.82
CA ARG A 160 26.49 -28.24 21.06
C ARG A 160 27.02 -26.96 21.70
N LYS A 161 27.06 -26.93 23.04
CA LYS A 161 27.83 -25.94 23.79
C LYS A 161 29.25 -25.97 23.23
N PHE A 162 29.61 -24.99 22.43
CA PHE A 162 31.01 -24.69 22.18
C PHE A 162 31.55 -24.11 23.49
N SER A 163 32.11 -24.99 24.33
CA SER A 163 32.99 -24.55 25.39
C SER A 163 34.24 -23.99 24.70
N PHE A 164 34.33 -22.67 24.63
CA PHE A 164 35.61 -22.01 24.45
C PHE A 164 36.45 -22.35 25.68
N LYS A 165 37.50 -23.14 25.48
CA LYS A 165 38.61 -23.19 26.42
C LYS A 165 39.57 -22.08 26.01
N THR A 166 39.91 -21.25 26.99
CA THR A 166 40.94 -20.20 26.95
C THR A 166 42.23 -20.70 26.32
#